data_AF-A0A969LCB8-F1
#
_entry.id   AF-A0A969LCB8-F1
#
_cell.length_a   1.000
_cell.length_b   1.000
_cell.length_c   1.000
_cell.angle_alpha   90.00
_cell.angle_beta   90.00
_cell.angle_gamma   90.00
#
_symmetry.space_group_name_H-M   'P 1'
#
loop_
_entity.id
_entity.type
_entity.pdbx_description
1 polymer ?
#
loop_
_entity_poly.entity_id
_entity_poly.type
_entity_poly.pdbx_seq_one_letter_code
_entity_poly.pdbx_strand_id
1 'polypeptide(L)'
;MSAVNEKIAAALLCCAVALASCGGGGGGDSAAPAPAPAAPARVVTQSDAQIATLLYSDSQRTPSGFYADPIPSGVSYAATLHLKNTDLSGAPQQHELCTDDWNEALGWSEVAADNAANYSDLVATETTARYYEFGRVPRGQTGGYLRARVYRCTYLDRDTVDLQGESPAAGRLNRRPLTGADLRELSEYLWLFTRYNNFGHVVLRSTGLATAAGFEHTLYLASLQRSAQAPSCDRILVHSWRHLLDTATGDLQLQQQPLWEFGAREMSGAIELCAAP
;
A
#
# COMPACT_ATOMS: atom_id res chain seq x y z
N MET A 1 -33.98 26.62 36.82
CA MET A 1 -34.84 25.54 37.38
C MET A 1 -34.06 24.24 37.35
N SER A 2 -33.91 23.62 38.52
CA SER A 2 -33.40 22.28 38.91
C SER A 2 -32.24 21.63 38.13
N ALA A 3 -31.08 21.31 38.72
CA ALA A 3 -30.80 20.32 39.79
C ALA A 3 -30.96 18.87 39.27
N VAL A 4 -30.19 17.82 39.60
CA VAL A 4 -29.06 17.53 40.52
C VAL A 4 -28.72 16.02 40.31
N ASN A 5 -27.50 15.58 40.67
CA ASN A 5 -27.05 14.19 41.01
C ASN A 5 -27.02 13.10 39.90
N GLU A 6 -26.19 12.06 39.93
CA GLU A 6 -25.66 11.32 41.09
C GLU A 6 -24.39 10.49 40.77
N LYS A 7 -23.64 10.20 41.84
CA LYS A 7 -22.36 9.46 41.91
C LYS A 7 -22.57 7.95 41.76
N ILE A 8 -21.59 7.22 41.20
CA ILE A 8 -21.38 5.80 41.52
C ILE A 8 -19.88 5.53 41.77
N ALA A 9 -19.67 4.65 42.75
CA ALA A 9 -18.51 4.46 43.60
C ALA A 9 -17.37 3.61 43.02
N ALA A 10 -16.24 3.72 43.72
CA ALA A 10 -15.04 2.91 43.64
C ALA A 10 -15.26 1.44 44.03
N ALA A 11 -14.41 0.55 43.50
CA ALA A 11 -14.09 -0.74 44.12
C ALA A 11 -12.59 -1.02 43.95
N LEU A 12 -11.88 -0.99 45.09
CA LEU A 12 -10.53 -1.53 45.27
C LEU A 12 -10.54 -3.05 45.04
N LEU A 13 -9.49 -3.58 44.42
CA LEU A 13 -9.04 -4.94 44.72
C LEU A 13 -7.52 -4.97 44.89
N CYS A 14 -7.11 -5.08 46.15
CA CYS A 14 -5.76 -5.43 46.57
C CYS A 14 -5.58 -6.95 46.48
N CYS A 15 -4.54 -7.43 45.82
CA CYS A 15 -3.96 -8.73 46.10
C CYS A 15 -2.44 -8.58 46.20
N ALA A 16 -1.96 -8.45 47.44
CA ALA A 16 -0.58 -8.72 47.80
C ALA A 16 -0.46 -10.24 48.05
N VAL A 17 0.54 -10.89 47.44
CA VAL A 17 0.99 -12.23 47.83
C VAL A 17 2.45 -12.12 48.25
N ALA A 18 2.71 -12.54 49.48
CA ALA A 18 3.97 -12.46 50.18
C ALA A 18 4.94 -13.60 49.82
N LEU A 19 6.21 -13.31 50.07
CA LEU A 19 7.42 -14.11 49.94
C LEU A 19 7.46 -15.37 50.84
N ALA A 20 8.14 -16.42 50.35
CA ALA A 20 9.05 -17.35 51.05
C ALA A 20 9.47 -18.43 50.01
N SER A 21 10.66 -19.04 49.94
CA SER A 21 11.73 -19.28 50.90
C SER A 21 13.02 -19.69 50.16
N CYS A 22 14.14 -19.61 50.88
CA CYS A 22 15.45 -20.15 50.55
C CYS A 22 15.54 -21.64 50.94
N GLY A 23 16.28 -22.45 50.16
CA GLY A 23 16.66 -23.83 50.53
C GLY A 23 16.74 -24.74 49.31
N GLY A 24 17.93 -25.07 48.80
CA GLY A 24 18.58 -26.32 49.19
C GLY A 24 19.35 -26.87 47.99
N GLY A 25 20.66 -27.09 48.18
CA GLY A 25 21.54 -27.64 47.16
C GLY A 25 21.22 -29.09 46.83
N GLY A 26 21.28 -29.40 45.55
CA GLY A 26 21.30 -30.76 45.01
C GLY A 26 21.99 -30.71 43.65
N GLY A 27 23.21 -31.23 43.58
CA GLY A 27 23.93 -31.40 42.33
C GLY A 27 23.19 -32.40 41.45
N GLY A 28 22.34 -31.89 40.56
CA GLY A 28 21.78 -32.64 39.45
C GLY A 28 22.46 -32.16 38.18
N ASP A 29 23.04 -33.09 37.43
CA ASP A 29 23.56 -32.88 36.08
C ASP A 29 22.46 -32.23 35.23
N SER A 30 22.48 -30.90 35.19
CA SER A 30 21.54 -30.11 34.43
C SER A 30 21.98 -30.24 32.99
N ALA A 31 21.32 -31.16 32.27
CA ALA A 31 21.36 -31.22 30.83
C ALA A 31 21.17 -29.78 30.30
N ALA A 32 22.09 -29.35 29.43
CA ALA A 32 22.07 -28.01 28.88
C ALA A 32 20.65 -27.70 28.37
N PRO A 33 20.08 -26.52 28.71
CA PRO A 33 18.74 -26.16 28.27
C PRO A 33 18.65 -26.35 26.76
N ALA A 34 17.62 -27.08 26.31
CA ALA A 34 17.39 -27.33 24.90
C ALA A 34 17.41 -25.98 24.16
N PRO A 35 18.10 -25.89 23.02
CA PRO A 35 18.18 -24.65 22.26
C PRO A 35 16.76 -24.16 21.96
N ALA A 36 16.52 -22.88 22.24
CA ALA A 36 15.23 -22.27 21.95
C ALA A 36 14.87 -22.49 20.46
N PRO A 37 13.61 -22.78 20.14
CA PRO A 37 13.19 -22.96 18.77
C PRO A 37 13.59 -21.72 17.95
N ALA A 38 14.24 -21.96 16.81
CA ALA A 38 14.67 -20.89 15.91
C ALA A 38 13.45 -20.06 15.50
N ALA A 39 13.58 -18.74 15.55
CA ALA A 39 12.55 -17.85 15.05
C ALA A 39 12.25 -18.18 13.57
N PRO A 40 10.99 -18.12 13.14
CA PRO A 40 10.64 -18.40 11.75
C PRO A 40 11.41 -17.48 10.80
N ALA A 41 11.86 -18.04 9.67
CA ALA A 41 12.61 -17.29 8.68
C ALA A 41 11.77 -16.11 8.15
N ARG A 42 12.37 -14.92 8.13
CA ARG A 42 11.72 -13.73 7.57
C ARG A 42 11.54 -13.88 6.06
N VAL A 43 10.43 -13.38 5.54
CA VAL A 43 10.07 -13.40 4.11
C VAL A 43 10.87 -12.40 3.26
N VAL A 44 11.60 -11.49 3.91
CA VAL A 44 12.51 -10.51 3.31
C VAL A 44 13.90 -10.67 3.92
N THR A 45 14.95 -10.27 3.19
CA THR A 45 16.35 -10.43 3.61
C THR A 45 16.87 -9.22 4.39
N GLN A 46 16.20 -8.07 4.30
CA GLN A 46 16.57 -6.85 4.99
C GLN A 46 16.35 -6.98 6.51
N SER A 47 17.32 -6.51 7.28
CA SER A 47 17.19 -6.28 8.72
C SER A 47 16.29 -5.07 9.03
N ASP A 48 15.81 -4.97 10.27
CA ASP A 48 14.95 -3.85 10.69
C ASP A 48 15.65 -2.49 10.54
N ALA A 49 16.96 -2.41 10.82
CA ALA A 49 17.74 -1.20 10.62
C ALA A 49 17.86 -0.80 9.14
N GLN A 50 18.00 -1.78 8.24
CA GLN A 50 18.01 -1.53 6.78
C GLN A 50 16.64 -1.06 6.29
N ILE A 51 15.55 -1.67 6.77
CA ILE A 51 14.18 -1.26 6.43
C ILE A 51 13.93 0.17 6.90
N ALA A 52 14.28 0.51 8.15
CA ALA A 52 14.16 1.87 8.67
C ALA A 52 14.98 2.87 7.85
N THR A 53 16.22 2.54 7.48
CA THR A 53 17.06 3.39 6.63
C THR A 53 16.41 3.69 5.29
N LEU A 54 15.80 2.69 4.63
CA LEU A 54 15.07 2.89 3.38
C LEU A 54 13.87 3.84 3.56
N LEU A 55 13.13 3.70 4.66
CA LEU A 55 11.95 4.53 4.96
C LEU A 55 12.30 6.00 5.26
N TYR A 56 13.37 6.26 6.01
CA TYR A 56 13.76 7.62 6.38
C TYR A 56 14.48 8.36 5.24
N SER A 57 15.28 7.65 4.43
CA SER A 57 16.03 8.27 3.32
C SER A 57 15.18 8.58 2.10
N ASP A 58 14.11 7.81 1.86
CA ASP A 58 13.23 7.87 0.68
C ASP A 58 13.96 7.74 -0.67
N SER A 59 15.26 7.41 -0.67
CA SER A 59 16.10 7.41 -1.87
C SER A 59 15.83 6.20 -2.78
N GLN A 60 15.34 5.10 -2.20
CA GLN A 60 15.00 3.88 -2.93
C GLN A 60 13.73 3.27 -2.35
N ARG A 61 12.61 3.47 -3.05
CA ARG A 61 11.29 3.01 -2.59
C ARG A 61 10.88 1.65 -3.15
N THR A 62 11.53 1.18 -4.21
CA THR A 62 11.18 -0.06 -4.90
C THR A 62 12.43 -0.87 -5.25
N PRO A 63 12.31 -2.20 -5.39
CA PRO A 63 13.43 -3.04 -5.80
C PRO A 63 13.79 -2.79 -7.27
N SER A 64 14.99 -3.22 -7.67
CA SER A 64 15.42 -3.13 -9.07
C SER A 64 14.46 -3.87 -10.01
N GLY A 65 14.14 -3.25 -11.14
CA GLY A 65 13.23 -3.82 -12.15
C GLY A 65 11.76 -3.82 -11.74
N PHE A 66 11.39 -3.14 -10.66
CA PHE A 66 10.00 -2.86 -10.33
C PHE A 66 9.40 -1.89 -11.35
N TYR A 67 8.12 -2.02 -11.63
CA TYR A 67 7.40 -1.15 -12.55
C TYR A 67 7.57 0.33 -12.18
N ALA A 68 7.93 1.15 -13.15
CA ALA A 68 7.99 2.59 -13.02
C ALA A 68 7.34 3.25 -14.23
N ASP A 69 6.50 4.25 -13.96
CA ASP A 69 5.98 5.11 -15.02
C ASP A 69 7.05 6.14 -15.42
N PRO A 70 7.55 6.12 -16.67
CA PRO A 70 8.52 7.12 -17.09
C PRO A 70 7.88 8.51 -17.06
N ILE A 71 8.68 9.52 -16.71
CA ILE A 71 8.24 10.91 -16.80
C ILE A 71 8.22 11.30 -18.28
N PRO A 72 7.13 11.93 -18.78
CA PRO A 72 7.08 12.43 -20.16
C PRO A 72 8.24 13.38 -20.48
N SER A 73 8.70 13.35 -21.72
CA SER A 73 9.80 14.22 -22.16
C SER A 73 9.45 15.70 -21.98
N GLY A 74 10.41 16.49 -21.48
CA GLY A 74 10.21 17.93 -21.25
C GLY A 74 9.41 18.28 -19.99
N VAL A 75 8.96 17.29 -19.23
CA VAL A 75 8.24 17.48 -17.97
C VAL A 75 9.17 17.13 -16.80
N SER A 76 9.29 18.00 -15.81
CA SER A 76 10.09 17.74 -14.60
C SER A 76 9.33 16.93 -13.55
N TYR A 77 8.00 17.03 -13.55
CA TYR A 77 7.11 16.33 -12.64
C TYR A 77 5.78 16.07 -13.32
N ALA A 78 5.28 14.83 -13.22
CA ALA A 78 3.98 14.43 -13.71
C ALA A 78 3.20 13.71 -12.62
N ALA A 79 2.04 14.26 -12.26
CA ALA A 79 1.06 13.52 -11.47
C ALA A 79 0.31 12.55 -12.40
N THR A 80 0.04 11.34 -11.94
CA THR A 80 -0.74 10.35 -12.70
C THR A 80 -1.93 9.91 -11.87
N LEU A 81 -3.10 9.89 -12.48
CA LEU A 81 -4.31 9.33 -11.88
C LEU A 81 -5.10 8.53 -12.91
N HIS A 82 -5.90 7.59 -12.41
CA HIS A 82 -7.02 7.03 -13.18
C HIS A 82 -8.29 7.79 -12.83
N LEU A 83 -9.06 8.11 -13.86
CA LEU A 83 -10.38 8.69 -13.68
C LEU A 83 -11.28 7.69 -12.98
N LYS A 84 -12.07 8.20 -12.05
CA LYS A 84 -13.02 7.46 -11.25
C LYS A 84 -14.42 7.88 -11.61
N ASN A 85 -15.38 7.02 -11.35
CA ASN A 85 -16.80 7.35 -11.51
C ASN A 85 -17.21 8.60 -10.70
N THR A 86 -16.56 8.84 -9.56
CA THR A 86 -16.73 10.05 -8.73
C THR A 86 -16.26 11.35 -9.39
N ASP A 87 -15.36 11.27 -10.36
CA ASP A 87 -14.85 12.46 -11.08
C ASP A 87 -15.88 12.95 -12.11
N LEU A 88 -16.84 12.09 -12.49
CA LEU A 88 -17.92 12.40 -13.42
C LEU A 88 -19.23 12.73 -12.71
N SER A 89 -19.51 12.07 -11.59
CA SER A 89 -20.77 12.20 -10.84
C SER A 89 -20.62 11.76 -9.39
N GLY A 90 -21.50 12.19 -8.48
CA GLY A 90 -21.47 11.73 -7.08
C GLY A 90 -21.96 10.28 -6.92
N ALA A 91 -21.11 9.30 -7.22
CA ALA A 91 -21.40 7.88 -7.02
C ALA A 91 -21.13 7.43 -5.57
N PRO A 92 -21.94 6.51 -5.01
CA PRO A 92 -21.78 6.05 -3.62
C PRO A 92 -20.58 5.13 -3.40
N GLN A 93 -20.17 4.38 -4.42
CA GLN A 93 -18.97 3.55 -4.43
C GLN A 93 -17.98 4.17 -5.41
N GLN A 94 -16.70 4.22 -5.05
CA GLN A 94 -15.66 4.79 -5.89
C GLN A 94 -14.85 3.69 -6.57
N HIS A 95 -14.79 3.68 -7.91
CA HIS A 95 -13.92 2.80 -8.69
C HIS A 95 -13.28 3.54 -9.87
N GLU A 96 -12.16 3.02 -10.36
CA GLU A 96 -11.56 3.50 -11.61
C GLU A 96 -12.41 3.09 -12.82
N LEU A 97 -12.54 4.00 -13.79
CA LEU A 97 -13.33 3.80 -14.99
C LEU A 97 -12.57 2.97 -16.03
N CYS A 98 -13.32 2.17 -16.80
CA CYS A 98 -12.83 1.57 -18.03
C CYS A 98 -13.77 1.82 -19.20
N THR A 99 -13.22 1.91 -20.41
CA THR A 99 -13.95 1.79 -21.67
C THR A 99 -12.99 1.37 -22.79
N ASP A 100 -13.49 0.68 -23.80
CA ASP A 100 -12.73 0.44 -25.03
C ASP A 100 -12.99 1.51 -26.11
N ASP A 101 -13.93 2.43 -25.89
CA ASP A 101 -14.17 3.57 -26.78
C ASP A 101 -13.30 4.77 -26.38
N TRP A 102 -12.39 5.15 -27.27
CA TRP A 102 -11.51 6.29 -27.08
C TRP A 102 -12.27 7.61 -26.90
N ASN A 103 -13.38 7.81 -27.62
CA ASN A 103 -14.15 9.05 -27.53
C ASN A 103 -14.89 9.16 -26.19
N GLU A 104 -15.38 8.04 -25.66
CA GLU A 104 -15.97 8.00 -24.32
C GLU A 104 -14.93 8.32 -23.26
N ALA A 105 -13.74 7.71 -23.35
CA ALA A 105 -12.63 8.00 -22.44
C ALA A 105 -12.19 9.48 -22.50
N LEU A 106 -12.12 10.06 -23.69
CA LEU A 106 -11.84 11.50 -23.86
C LEU A 106 -12.93 12.35 -23.23
N GLY A 107 -14.21 12.01 -23.48
CA GLY A 107 -15.35 12.72 -22.90
C GLY A 107 -15.31 12.74 -21.37
N TRP A 108 -15.01 11.59 -20.75
CA TRP A 108 -14.80 11.51 -19.30
C TRP A 108 -13.62 12.37 -18.82
N SER A 109 -12.54 12.39 -19.60
CA SER A 109 -11.38 13.24 -19.29
C SER A 109 -11.70 14.73 -19.35
N GLU A 110 -12.51 15.17 -20.31
CA GLU A 110 -12.98 16.56 -20.38
C GLU A 110 -13.90 16.92 -19.23
N VAL A 111 -14.88 16.07 -18.90
CA VAL A 111 -15.76 16.30 -17.74
C VAL A 111 -14.96 16.42 -16.44
N ALA A 112 -13.97 15.55 -16.24
CA ALA A 112 -13.11 15.62 -15.07
C ALA A 112 -12.26 16.91 -15.04
N ALA A 113 -11.78 17.37 -16.20
CA ALA A 113 -11.03 18.62 -16.31
C ALA A 113 -11.91 19.86 -16.04
N ASP A 114 -13.17 19.85 -16.50
CA ASP A 114 -14.16 20.91 -16.23
C ASP A 114 -14.57 20.96 -14.75
N ASN A 115 -14.61 19.81 -14.08
CA ASN A 115 -14.94 19.71 -12.65
C ASN A 115 -13.77 20.10 -11.72
N ALA A 116 -12.55 20.25 -12.24
CA ALA A 116 -11.39 20.63 -11.45
C ALA A 116 -11.43 22.12 -11.05
N ALA A 117 -10.76 22.48 -9.95
CA ALA A 117 -10.70 23.87 -9.48
C ALA A 117 -10.10 24.84 -10.51
N ASN A 118 -9.18 24.35 -11.34
CA ASN A 118 -8.71 25.03 -12.55
C ASN A 118 -8.82 24.05 -13.71
N TYR A 119 -9.46 24.48 -14.80
CA TYR A 119 -9.48 23.69 -16.02
C TYR A 119 -8.05 23.33 -16.46
N SER A 120 -7.87 22.08 -16.89
CA SER A 120 -6.59 21.57 -17.37
C SER A 120 -6.64 21.26 -18.86
N ASP A 121 -5.87 22.04 -19.64
CA ASP A 121 -5.82 21.97 -21.09
C ASP A 121 -5.22 20.64 -21.54
N LEU A 122 -5.86 19.97 -22.50
CA LEU A 122 -5.32 18.77 -23.14
C LEU A 122 -4.14 19.14 -24.03
N VAL A 123 -2.97 18.52 -23.78
CA VAL A 123 -1.73 18.80 -24.52
C VAL A 123 -1.11 17.55 -25.15
N ALA A 124 -1.51 16.35 -24.71
CA ALA A 124 -1.01 15.10 -25.24
C ALA A 124 -2.03 13.98 -25.07
N THR A 125 -1.92 12.95 -25.91
CA THR A 125 -2.71 11.72 -25.80
C THR A 125 -1.82 10.52 -26.06
N GLU A 126 -2.00 9.44 -25.30
CA GLU A 126 -1.34 8.17 -25.51
C GLU A 126 -2.34 7.02 -25.39
N THR A 127 -2.20 6.00 -26.23
CA THR A 127 -3.00 4.79 -26.16
C THR A 127 -2.07 3.61 -25.97
N THR A 128 -2.31 2.83 -24.92
CA THR A 128 -1.58 1.59 -24.67
C THR A 128 -2.54 0.41 -24.67
N ALA A 129 -2.01 -0.80 -24.49
CA ALA A 129 -2.85 -1.96 -24.22
C ALA A 129 -3.67 -1.79 -22.92
N ARG A 130 -3.19 -0.98 -21.96
CA ARG A 130 -3.74 -0.89 -20.59
C ARG A 130 -4.76 0.22 -20.41
N TYR A 131 -4.55 1.35 -21.07
CA TYR A 131 -5.33 2.56 -20.86
C TYR A 131 -5.25 3.51 -22.05
N TYR A 132 -6.22 4.42 -22.09
CA TYR A 132 -6.10 5.71 -22.75
C TYR A 132 -5.55 6.72 -21.74
N GLU A 133 -4.54 7.50 -22.12
CA GLU A 133 -3.94 8.57 -21.33
C GLU A 133 -4.15 9.91 -22.01
N PHE A 134 -4.56 10.90 -21.21
CA PHE A 134 -4.76 12.28 -21.59
C PHE A 134 -3.81 13.14 -20.74
N GLY A 135 -2.76 13.65 -21.39
CA GLY A 135 -1.80 14.57 -20.80
C GLY A 135 -2.39 15.97 -20.75
N ARG A 136 -2.46 16.56 -19.55
CA ARG A 136 -3.10 17.84 -19.29
C ARG A 136 -2.22 18.81 -18.51
N VAL A 137 -2.36 20.10 -18.79
CA VAL A 137 -1.68 21.18 -18.06
C VAL A 137 -2.73 22.08 -17.38
N PRO A 138 -2.79 22.12 -16.04
CA PRO A 138 -3.72 23.00 -15.33
C PRO A 138 -3.44 24.47 -15.63
N ARG A 139 -4.47 25.23 -16.03
CA ARG A 139 -4.34 26.67 -16.27
C ARG A 139 -3.87 27.39 -15.02
N GLY A 140 -2.94 28.33 -15.20
CA GLY A 140 -2.36 29.11 -14.10
C GLY A 140 -1.35 28.35 -13.23
N GLN A 141 -1.04 27.08 -13.53
CA GLN A 141 0.01 26.31 -12.83
C GLN A 141 1.20 26.04 -13.75
N THR A 142 2.20 26.91 -13.71
CA THR A 142 3.43 26.71 -14.47
C THR A 142 4.16 25.45 -13.99
N GLY A 143 4.43 24.53 -14.92
CA GLY A 143 5.14 23.27 -14.62
C GLY A 143 4.26 22.13 -14.11
N GLY A 144 2.94 22.34 -13.95
CA GLY A 144 2.01 21.27 -13.64
C GLY A 144 1.72 20.40 -14.87
N TYR A 145 1.92 19.09 -14.74
CA TYR A 145 1.52 18.11 -15.76
C TYR A 145 0.75 16.98 -15.10
N LEU A 146 -0.43 16.69 -15.64
CA LEU A 146 -1.32 15.64 -15.18
C LEU A 146 -1.51 14.58 -16.27
N ARG A 147 -1.38 13.32 -15.91
CA ARG A 147 -1.75 12.17 -16.75
C ARG A 147 -3.07 11.63 -16.23
N ALA A 148 -4.16 11.97 -16.91
CA ALA A 148 -5.48 11.42 -16.63
C ALA A 148 -5.67 10.15 -17.47
N ARG A 149 -5.82 9.00 -16.82
CA ARG A 149 -5.95 7.69 -17.49
C ARG A 149 -7.35 7.11 -17.35
N VAL A 150 -7.78 6.39 -18.36
CA VAL A 150 -8.98 5.55 -18.33
C VAL A 150 -8.54 4.15 -18.75
N TYR A 151 -8.86 3.14 -17.96
CA TYR A 151 -8.51 1.76 -18.31
C TYR A 151 -9.20 1.36 -19.61
N ARG A 152 -8.55 0.50 -20.39
CA ARG A 152 -9.24 -0.23 -21.45
C ARG A 152 -9.96 -1.41 -20.81
N CYS A 153 -11.27 -1.55 -21.03
CA CYS A 153 -12.02 -2.67 -20.43
C CYS A 153 -11.49 -4.02 -20.93
N THR A 154 -10.99 -4.09 -22.17
CA THR A 154 -10.27 -5.27 -22.69
C THR A 154 -9.00 -5.63 -21.91
N TYR A 155 -8.47 -4.73 -21.07
CA TYR A 155 -7.34 -4.99 -20.19
C TYR A 155 -7.77 -5.19 -18.74
N LEU A 156 -8.37 -4.19 -18.11
CA LEU A 156 -8.74 -4.23 -16.69
C LEU A 156 -10.10 -3.55 -16.48
N ASP A 157 -11.00 -4.26 -15.81
CA ASP A 157 -12.26 -3.75 -15.30
C ASP A 157 -12.19 -3.65 -13.78
N ARG A 158 -12.65 -2.53 -13.22
CA ARG A 158 -12.56 -2.21 -11.78
C ARG A 158 -13.92 -1.89 -11.18
N ASP A 159 -15.02 -2.12 -11.90
CA ASP A 159 -16.39 -1.83 -11.47
C ASP A 159 -16.78 -2.46 -10.10
N THR A 160 -16.24 -3.64 -9.80
CA THR A 160 -16.44 -4.39 -8.54
C THR A 160 -15.62 -3.87 -7.36
N VAL A 161 -14.72 -2.91 -7.59
CA VAL A 161 -13.78 -2.43 -6.58
C VAL A 161 -14.38 -1.25 -5.85
N ASP A 162 -14.26 -1.22 -4.53
CA ASP A 162 -14.55 -0.04 -3.73
C ASP A 162 -13.24 0.54 -3.19
N LEU A 163 -12.78 1.63 -3.79
CA LEU A 163 -11.54 2.32 -3.41
C LEU A 163 -11.63 2.98 -2.03
N GLN A 164 -12.84 3.15 -1.49
CA GLN A 164 -13.06 3.73 -0.17
C GLN A 164 -13.38 2.67 0.90
N GLY A 165 -13.67 1.44 0.48
CA GLY A 165 -14.03 0.32 1.36
C GLY A 165 -12.89 -0.68 1.58
N GLU A 166 -13.17 -1.69 2.41
CA GLU A 166 -12.26 -2.82 2.70
C GLU A 166 -12.51 -4.03 1.80
N SER A 167 -13.07 -3.83 0.60
CA SER A 167 -13.41 -4.94 -0.31
C SER A 167 -12.16 -5.70 -0.75
N PRO A 168 -12.16 -7.05 -0.71
CA PRO A 168 -11.08 -7.85 -1.26
C PRO A 168 -11.10 -7.87 -2.80
N ALA A 169 -12.16 -7.37 -3.45
CA ALA A 169 -12.23 -7.30 -4.90
C ALA A 169 -11.19 -6.30 -5.43
N ALA A 170 -10.39 -6.75 -6.39
CA ALA A 170 -9.40 -5.94 -7.08
C ALA A 170 -9.68 -5.83 -8.60
N GLY A 171 -10.89 -6.16 -9.02
CA GLY A 171 -11.35 -6.04 -10.41
C GLY A 171 -11.20 -7.33 -11.19
N ARG A 172 -11.23 -7.21 -12.52
CA ARG A 172 -11.08 -8.32 -13.47
C ARG A 172 -10.07 -7.96 -14.54
N LEU A 173 -9.01 -8.76 -14.65
CA LEU A 173 -8.05 -8.66 -15.72
C LEU A 173 -8.57 -9.41 -16.94
N ASN A 174 -8.93 -8.68 -18.00
CA ASN A 174 -9.58 -9.20 -19.21
C ASN A 174 -8.59 -9.58 -20.32
N ARG A 175 -7.32 -9.20 -20.19
CA ARG A 175 -6.26 -9.61 -21.12
C ARG A 175 -6.18 -11.15 -21.21
N ARG A 176 -5.96 -11.69 -22.42
CA ARG A 176 -5.75 -13.13 -22.64
C ARG A 176 -4.60 -13.38 -23.64
N PRO A 177 -3.83 -14.48 -23.50
CA PRO A 177 -3.80 -15.38 -22.34
C PRO A 177 -3.26 -14.69 -21.07
N LEU A 178 -3.61 -15.20 -19.89
CA LEU A 178 -3.10 -14.69 -18.61
C LEU A 178 -1.78 -15.38 -18.26
N THR A 179 -0.79 -14.59 -17.84
CA THR A 179 0.50 -15.09 -17.35
C THR A 179 0.85 -14.50 -15.99
N GLY A 180 1.75 -15.16 -15.25
CA GLY A 180 2.29 -14.60 -14.01
C GLY A 180 3.05 -13.27 -14.21
N ALA A 181 3.58 -13.03 -15.42
CA ALA A 181 4.20 -11.75 -15.76
C ALA A 181 3.15 -10.63 -15.88
N ASP A 182 1.98 -10.92 -16.45
CA ASP A 182 0.87 -9.96 -16.51
C ASP A 182 0.39 -9.59 -15.10
N LEU A 183 0.27 -10.58 -14.20
CA LEU A 183 -0.12 -10.31 -12.81
C LEU A 183 0.94 -9.49 -12.06
N ARG A 184 2.24 -9.79 -12.27
CA ARG A 184 3.33 -8.99 -11.71
C ARG A 184 3.22 -7.54 -12.17
N GLU A 185 3.19 -7.31 -13.48
CA GLU A 185 3.12 -5.97 -14.04
C GLU A 185 1.89 -5.22 -13.51
N LEU A 186 0.72 -5.87 -13.47
CA LEU A 186 -0.50 -5.28 -12.94
C LEU A 186 -0.39 -4.93 -11.45
N SER A 187 0.15 -5.82 -10.63
CA SER A 187 0.30 -5.58 -9.19
C SER A 187 1.24 -4.41 -8.92
N GLU A 188 2.40 -4.38 -9.57
CA GLU A 188 3.37 -3.31 -9.43
C GLU A 188 2.81 -1.97 -9.98
N TYR A 189 2.03 -2.02 -11.06
CA TYR A 189 1.32 -0.86 -11.60
C TYR A 189 0.26 -0.31 -10.63
N LEU A 190 -0.62 -1.17 -10.11
CA LEU A 190 -1.68 -0.78 -9.18
C LEU A 190 -1.11 -0.18 -7.89
N TRP A 191 0.06 -0.64 -7.45
CA TRP A 191 0.74 -0.08 -6.26
C TRP A 191 0.99 1.43 -6.40
N LEU A 192 1.30 1.92 -7.61
CA LEU A 192 1.53 3.36 -7.88
C LEU A 192 0.33 4.25 -7.54
N PHE A 193 -0.88 3.69 -7.53
CA PHE A 193 -2.13 4.40 -7.29
C PHE A 193 -2.68 4.16 -5.87
N THR A 194 -1.90 3.50 -5.01
CA THR A 194 -2.24 3.32 -3.60
C THR A 194 -1.63 4.43 -2.74
N ARG A 195 -2.14 4.58 -1.52
CA ARG A 195 -1.49 5.42 -0.50
C ARG A 195 -0.03 5.00 -0.20
N TYR A 196 0.33 3.74 -0.48
CA TYR A 196 1.67 3.21 -0.27
C TYR A 196 2.68 3.73 -1.30
N ASN A 197 2.26 4.46 -2.34
CA ASN A 197 3.17 5.16 -3.24
C ASN A 197 3.59 6.57 -2.73
N ASN A 198 3.46 6.84 -1.43
CA ASN A 198 3.93 8.09 -0.82
C ASN A 198 5.19 7.89 0.04
N PHE A 199 5.82 9.00 0.44
CA PHE A 199 6.91 9.01 1.41
C PHE A 199 6.57 8.16 2.64
N GLY A 200 7.58 7.47 3.20
CA GLY A 200 7.39 6.60 4.36
C GLY A 200 6.81 5.23 4.01
N HIS A 201 6.84 4.85 2.74
CA HIS A 201 6.46 3.51 2.28
C HIS A 201 7.47 2.99 1.27
N VAL A 202 7.88 1.73 1.43
CA VAL A 202 8.81 1.05 0.52
C VAL A 202 8.34 -0.37 0.20
N VAL A 203 8.60 -0.81 -1.03
CA VAL A 203 8.50 -2.21 -1.45
C VAL A 203 9.84 -2.89 -1.17
N LEU A 204 9.84 -3.86 -0.27
CA LEU A 204 11.03 -4.62 0.12
C LEU A 204 11.33 -5.76 -0.85
N ARG A 205 10.26 -6.36 -1.41
CA ARG A 205 10.33 -7.52 -2.31
C ARG A 205 9.06 -7.62 -3.15
N SER A 206 9.21 -8.03 -4.41
CA SER A 206 8.15 -8.39 -5.37
C SER A 206 8.35 -9.84 -5.78
N THR A 207 7.33 -10.70 -5.66
CA THR A 207 7.45 -12.13 -5.98
C THR A 207 6.14 -12.70 -6.51
N GLY A 208 6.23 -13.58 -7.50
CA GLY A 208 5.08 -14.29 -8.07
C GLY A 208 5.16 -15.80 -7.81
N LEU A 209 4.00 -16.45 -7.80
CA LEU A 209 3.84 -17.89 -7.70
C LEU A 209 2.73 -18.35 -8.64
N ALA A 210 2.96 -19.40 -9.42
CA ALA A 210 1.88 -20.09 -10.13
C ALA A 210 1.25 -21.13 -9.20
N THR A 211 -0.07 -21.25 -9.23
CA THR A 211 -0.84 -22.23 -8.46
C THR A 211 -1.72 -23.04 -9.40
N ALA A 212 -2.38 -24.08 -8.89
CA ALA A 212 -3.34 -24.85 -9.68
C ALA A 212 -4.56 -24.02 -10.09
N ALA A 213 -4.92 -22.99 -9.32
CA ALA A 213 -6.09 -22.14 -9.55
C ALA A 213 -5.77 -20.88 -10.38
N GLY A 214 -4.49 -20.51 -10.49
CA GLY A 214 -4.07 -19.37 -11.29
C GLY A 214 -2.71 -18.81 -10.87
N PHE A 215 -2.64 -17.50 -10.64
CA PHE A 215 -1.40 -16.82 -10.26
C PHE A 215 -1.56 -16.05 -8.96
N GLU A 216 -0.51 -16.02 -8.15
CA GLU A 216 -0.37 -15.12 -7.01
C GLU A 216 0.80 -14.18 -7.25
N HIS A 217 0.66 -12.93 -6.81
CA HIS A 217 1.76 -11.98 -6.77
C HIS A 217 1.73 -11.19 -5.48
N THR A 218 2.84 -11.20 -4.74
CA THR A 218 2.95 -10.57 -3.43
C THR A 218 4.01 -9.48 -3.46
N LEU A 219 3.59 -8.29 -3.05
CA LEU A 219 4.50 -7.22 -2.64
C LEU A 219 4.65 -7.28 -1.13
N TYR A 220 5.89 -7.29 -0.64
CA TYR A 220 6.20 -7.11 0.78
C TYR A 220 6.52 -5.64 1.01
N LEU A 221 5.71 -4.98 1.81
CA LEU A 221 5.76 -3.53 2.02
C LEU A 221 6.18 -3.21 3.45
N ALA A 222 6.94 -2.15 3.63
CA ALA A 222 7.13 -1.51 4.93
C ALA A 222 6.51 -0.12 4.93
N SER A 223 5.93 0.27 6.06
CA SER A 223 5.25 1.56 6.25
C SER A 223 5.69 2.21 7.54
N LEU A 224 6.07 3.49 7.47
CA LEU A 224 6.45 4.33 8.58
C LEU A 224 5.23 5.08 9.11
N GLN A 225 4.91 4.87 10.39
CA GLN A 225 3.95 5.66 11.13
C GLN A 225 4.72 6.53 12.12
N ARG A 226 4.83 7.83 11.81
CA ARG A 226 5.53 8.77 12.68
C ARG A 226 4.81 8.97 14.00
N SER A 227 5.57 9.03 15.09
CA SER A 227 5.01 9.39 16.38
C SER A 227 4.77 10.89 16.47
N ALA A 228 3.69 11.26 17.18
CA ALA A 228 3.32 12.65 17.41
C ALA A 228 4.17 13.35 18.50
N GLN A 229 4.98 12.60 19.26
CA GLN A 229 5.72 13.12 20.42
C GLN A 229 7.22 12.92 20.24
N ALA A 230 8.01 13.99 20.29
CA ALA A 230 9.46 13.86 20.41
C ALA A 230 9.85 13.63 21.88
N PRO A 231 10.80 12.73 22.22
CA PRO A 231 11.67 11.91 21.35
C PRO A 231 11.20 10.43 21.27
N SER A 232 9.92 10.18 20.99
CA SER A 232 9.40 8.81 20.92
C SER A 232 9.68 8.15 19.56
N CYS A 233 9.53 6.83 19.53
CA CYS A 233 9.86 6.02 18.38
C CYS A 233 8.73 5.99 17.37
N ASP A 234 9.09 6.04 16.09
CA ASP A 234 8.15 5.77 15.01
C ASP A 234 7.88 4.26 14.94
N ARG A 235 6.66 3.90 14.56
CA ARG A 235 6.26 2.51 14.35
C ARG A 235 6.45 2.15 12.88
N ILE A 236 7.15 1.06 12.62
CA ILE A 236 7.32 0.52 11.28
C ILE A 236 6.54 -0.79 11.19
N LEU A 237 5.56 -0.81 10.28
CA LEU A 237 4.75 -2.00 9.98
C LEU A 237 5.25 -2.66 8.70
N VAL A 238 5.60 -3.94 8.78
CA VAL A 238 5.88 -4.77 7.61
C VAL A 238 4.69 -5.68 7.33
N HIS A 239 4.18 -5.65 6.10
CA HIS A 239 2.98 -6.39 5.71
C HIS A 239 3.10 -6.92 4.28
N SER A 240 2.29 -7.92 3.94
CA SER A 240 2.12 -8.39 2.57
C SER A 240 0.94 -7.69 1.89
N TRP A 241 1.05 -7.47 0.60
CA TRP A 241 0.02 -6.97 -0.31
C TRP A 241 -0.05 -7.91 -1.50
N ARG A 242 -1.00 -8.85 -1.44
CA ARG A 242 -1.06 -10.03 -2.29
C ARG A 242 -2.24 -9.99 -3.24
N HIS A 243 -1.96 -10.06 -4.53
CA HIS A 243 -2.95 -10.30 -5.57
C HIS A 243 -3.10 -11.78 -5.87
N LEU A 244 -4.34 -12.23 -5.98
CA LEU A 244 -4.73 -13.56 -6.43
C LEU A 244 -5.52 -13.40 -7.73
N LEU A 245 -5.08 -14.07 -8.79
CA LEU A 245 -5.70 -14.04 -10.11
C LEU A 245 -6.24 -15.42 -10.46
N ASP A 246 -7.55 -15.51 -10.64
CA ASP A 246 -8.18 -16.69 -11.24
C ASP A 246 -7.96 -16.66 -12.75
N THR A 247 -7.32 -17.68 -13.31
CA THR A 247 -7.00 -17.69 -14.76
C THR A 247 -8.17 -18.05 -15.67
N ALA A 248 -9.22 -18.67 -15.12
CA ALA A 248 -10.42 -19.00 -15.88
C ALA A 248 -11.33 -17.77 -16.03
N THR A 249 -11.56 -17.04 -14.94
CA THR A 249 -12.46 -15.88 -14.95
C THR A 249 -11.72 -14.56 -15.20
N GLY A 250 -10.44 -14.47 -14.81
CA GLY A 250 -9.68 -13.22 -14.76
C GLY A 250 -9.97 -12.38 -13.52
N ASP A 251 -10.79 -12.89 -12.58
CA ASP A 251 -11.10 -12.16 -11.36
C ASP A 251 -9.84 -11.99 -10.50
N LEU A 252 -9.68 -10.78 -9.98
CA LEU A 252 -8.55 -10.36 -9.18
C LEU A 252 -9.02 -10.08 -7.75
N GLN A 253 -8.33 -10.65 -6.78
CA GLN A 253 -8.53 -10.36 -5.36
C GLN A 253 -7.27 -9.77 -4.77
N LEU A 254 -7.43 -8.88 -3.79
CA LEU A 254 -6.35 -8.32 -3.00
C LEU A 254 -6.51 -8.76 -1.54
N GLN A 255 -5.39 -9.22 -0.97
CA GLN A 255 -5.29 -9.54 0.44
C GLN A 255 -4.11 -8.78 1.07
N GLN A 256 -4.32 -8.24 2.26
CA GLN A 256 -3.29 -7.58 3.04
C GLN A 256 -3.13 -8.30 4.38
N GLN A 257 -1.89 -8.55 4.78
CA GLN A 257 -1.61 -9.23 6.05
C GLN A 257 -0.42 -8.58 6.76
N PRO A 258 -0.59 -8.06 7.99
CA PRO A 258 0.51 -7.69 8.86
C PRO A 258 1.43 -8.89 9.11
N LEU A 259 2.74 -8.69 8.99
CA LEU A 259 3.73 -9.73 9.19
C LEU A 259 4.49 -9.54 10.50
N TRP A 260 5.07 -8.36 10.70
CA TRP A 260 5.66 -7.94 11.96
C TRP A 260 5.77 -6.42 12.02
N GLU A 261 6.13 -5.91 13.18
CA GLU A 261 6.40 -4.50 13.40
C GLU A 261 7.58 -4.29 14.34
N PHE A 262 8.16 -3.10 14.30
CA PHE A 262 9.23 -2.68 15.19
C PHE A 262 9.26 -1.16 15.32
N GLY A 263 9.94 -0.66 16.36
CA GLY A 263 10.16 0.76 16.57
C GLY A 263 11.52 1.21 16.03
N ALA A 264 11.57 2.40 15.43
CA ALA A 264 12.82 3.06 15.07
C ALA A 264 12.71 4.57 15.18
N ARG A 265 13.83 5.27 15.31
CA ARG A 265 13.89 6.73 15.22
C ARG A 265 15.12 7.19 14.46
N GLU A 266 15.00 8.32 13.78
CA GLU A 266 16.14 9.04 13.22
C GLU A 266 16.62 10.10 14.22
N MET A 267 17.90 10.07 14.59
CA MET A 267 18.54 11.10 15.41
C MET A 267 19.84 11.56 14.76
N SER A 268 19.90 12.83 14.38
CA SER A 268 21.10 13.43 13.76
C SER A 268 21.62 12.67 12.53
N GLY A 269 20.71 12.15 11.70
CA GLY A 269 21.04 11.36 10.51
C GLY A 269 21.43 9.89 10.78
N ALA A 270 21.41 9.45 12.04
CA ALA A 270 21.60 8.04 12.40
C ALA A 270 20.25 7.39 12.75
N ILE A 271 20.09 6.13 12.35
CA ILE A 271 18.91 5.32 12.67
C ILE A 271 19.19 4.50 13.92
N GLU A 272 18.30 4.60 14.91
CA GLU A 272 18.31 3.80 16.13
C GLU A 272 17.05 2.93 16.19
N LEU A 273 17.22 1.63 16.46
CA LEU A 273 16.10 0.75 16.74
C LEU A 273 15.65 0.92 18.18
N CYS A 274 14.34 0.94 18.37
CA CYS A 274 13.73 1.02 19.69
C CYS A 274 13.37 -0.37 20.20
N ALA A 275 13.25 -0.50 21.53
CA ALA A 275 12.54 -1.63 22.09
C ALA A 275 11.14 -1.71 21.47
N ALA A 276 10.64 -2.93 21.24
CA ALA A 276 9.30 -3.13 20.70
C ALA A 276 8.29 -2.37 21.58
N PRO A 277 7.37 -1.60 20.97
CA PRO A 277 6.29 -0.95 21.71
C PRO A 277 5.37 -1.97 22.40
#